data_AF-A0A6I3W810-F1
#
_entry.id   AF-A0A6I3W810-F1
#
_cell.length_a   1.000
_cell.length_b   1.000
_cell.length_c   1.000
_cell.angle_alpha   90.00
_cell.angle_beta   90.00
_cell.angle_gamma   90.00
#
_symmetry.space_group_name_H-M   'P 1'
#
loop_
_entity.id
_entity.type
_entity.pdbx_description
1 polymer ?
#
loop_
_entity_poly.entity_id
_entity_poly.type
_entity_poly.pdbx_seq_one_letter_code
_entity_poly.pdbx_strand_id
1 'polypeptide(L)' 'MINLDKLEPIQKPYDQWHQEAYDQCIQYLSSTDWQVIAKYERKRPIPDEVQAKRKAALDVVTAEPVTET' A
#
# COMPACT_ATOMS: atom_id res chain seq x y z
N MET A 1 -8.87 -33.01 22.24
CA MET A 1 -7.71 -32.25 21.74
C MET A 1 -8.26 -31.20 20.78
N ILE A 2 -8.23 -29.92 21.14
CA ILE A 2 -8.69 -28.84 20.26
C ILE A 2 -7.66 -28.73 19.13
N ASN A 3 -8.14 -28.77 17.89
CA ASN A 3 -7.30 -28.69 16.71
C ASN A 3 -7.06 -27.21 16.39
N LEU A 4 -5.87 -26.70 16.75
CA LEU A 4 -5.51 -25.29 16.64
C LEU A 4 -5.25 -24.84 15.19
N ASP A 5 -5.08 -25.79 14.26
CA ASP A 5 -4.84 -25.52 12.82
C ASP A 5 -6.07 -24.95 12.09
N LYS A 6 -7.24 -24.91 12.73
CA LYS A 6 -8.49 -24.35 12.18
C LYS A 6 -8.88 -23.00 12.76
N LEU A 7 -8.03 -22.41 13.59
CA LEU A 7 -8.25 -21.06 14.08
C LEU A 7 -7.91 -20.10 12.94
N GLU A 8 -8.93 -19.70 12.18
CA GLU A 8 -8.82 -18.52 11.34
C GLU A 8 -8.34 -17.36 12.23
N PRO A 9 -7.31 -16.61 11.81
CA PRO A 9 -6.83 -15.49 12.60
C PRO A 9 -8.00 -14.55 12.84
N ILE A 10 -8.27 -14.26 14.11
CA ILE A 10 -9.34 -13.33 14.50
C ILE A 10 -8.96 -11.98 13.89
N GLN A 11 -9.67 -11.59 12.85
CA GLN A 11 -9.44 -10.33 12.16
C GLN A 11 -9.67 -9.18 13.15
N LYS A 12 -8.58 -8.51 13.53
CA LYS A 12 -8.65 -7.38 14.45
C LYS A 12 -9.17 -6.16 13.68
N PRO A 13 -9.82 -5.19 14.33
CA PRO A 13 -10.19 -3.92 13.70
C PRO A 13 -9.00 -3.18 13.06
N TYR A 14 -7.79 -3.41 13.60
CA TYR A 14 -6.54 -2.91 13.04
C TYR A 14 -6.24 -3.49 11.64
N ASP A 15 -6.53 -4.77 11.43
CA ASP A 15 -6.28 -5.45 10.15
C ASP A 15 -7.20 -4.93 9.04
N GLN A 16 -8.45 -4.58 9.39
CA GLN A 16 -9.40 -3.97 8.45
C GLN A 16 -8.96 -2.58 8.03
N TRP A 17 -8.57 -1.73 9.00
CA TRP A 17 -8.05 -0.40 8.70
C TRP A 17 -6.76 -0.44 7.87
N HIS A 18 -5.89 -1.40 8.16
CA HIS A 18 -4.67 -1.62 7.38
C HIS A 18 -4.97 -2.03 5.94
N GLN A 19 -5.94 -2.94 5.73
CA GLN A 19 -6.36 -3.35 4.40
C GLN A 19 -6.98 -2.21 3.59
N GLU A 20 -7.86 -1.40 4.19
CA GLU A 20 -8.46 -0.25 3.53
C GLU A 20 -7.38 0.79 3.14
N ALA A 21 -6.43 1.06 4.03
CA ALA A 21 -5.32 1.96 3.76
C ALA A 21 -4.42 1.43 2.63
N TYR A 22 -4.16 0.12 2.62
CA TYR A 22 -3.39 -0.56 1.58
C TYR A 22 -4.08 -0.41 0.21
N ASP A 23 -5.37 -0.72 0.12
CA ASP A 23 -6.14 -0.64 -1.13
C ASP A 23 -6.20 0.80 -1.67
N GLN A 24 -6.38 1.78 -0.79
CA GLN A 24 -6.32 3.20 -1.17
C GLN A 24 -4.95 3.60 -1.71
N CYS A 25 -3.86 3.10 -1.11
CA CYS A 25 -2.50 3.37 -1.58
C CYS A 25 -2.25 2.75 -2.96
N ILE A 26 -2.70 1.51 -3.19
CA ILE A 26 -2.61 0.85 -4.50
C ILE A 26 -3.39 1.62 -5.57
N GLN A 27 -4.63 2.03 -5.26
CA GLN A 27 -5.45 2.82 -6.17
C GLN A 27 -4.78 4.16 -6.51
N TYR A 28 -4.20 4.83 -5.51
CA TYR A 28 -3.49 6.09 -5.72
C TYR A 28 -2.27 5.91 -6.63
N LEU A 29 -1.44 4.88 -6.39
CA LEU A 29 -0.26 4.58 -7.21
C LEU A 29 -0.66 4.32 -8.66
N SER A 30 -1.65 3.45 -8.88
CA SER A 30 -2.19 3.15 -10.22
C SER A 30 -2.70 4.41 -10.93
N SER A 31 -3.47 5.26 -10.23
CA SER A 31 -4.02 6.49 -10.81
C SER A 31 -2.95 7.55 -11.18
N THR A 32 -1.75 7.43 -10.63
CA THR A 32 -0.64 8.39 -10.82
C THR A 32 0.54 7.84 -11.61
N ASP A 33 0.49 6.59 -12.09
CA ASP A 33 1.60 5.98 -12.86
C ASP A 33 1.90 6.71 -14.17
N TRP A 34 0.90 7.34 -14.78
CA TRP A 34 1.11 8.18 -15.95
C TRP A 34 2.10 9.33 -15.72
N GLN A 35 2.24 9.83 -14.48
CA GLN A 35 3.23 10.86 -14.13
C GLN A 35 4.65 10.29 -14.19
N VAL A 36 4.82 9.03 -13.76
CA VAL A 36 6.10 8.32 -13.85
C VAL A 36 6.46 8.09 -15.32
N ILE A 37 5.49 7.62 -16.12
CA ILE A 37 5.68 7.45 -17.56
C ILE A 37 6.04 8.78 -18.23
N ALA A 38 5.32 9.88 -17.92
CA ALA A 38 5.59 11.20 -18.46
C ALA A 38 7.01 11.72 -18.12
N LYS A 39 7.54 11.37 -16.95
CA LYS A 39 8.93 11.67 -16.57
C LYS A 39 9.92 10.94 -17.48
N TYR A 40 9.71 9.66 -17.74
CA TYR A 40 10.62 8.88 -18.59
C TYR A 40 10.50 9.23 -20.08
N GLU A 41 9.28 9.33 -20.60
CA GLU A 41 9.06 9.55 -22.04
C GLU A 41 9.24 10.99 -22.48
N ARG A 42 8.77 11.95 -21.67
CA ARG A 42 8.67 13.36 -22.05
C ARG A 42 9.61 14.28 -21.26
N LYS A 43 10.45 13.70 -20.39
CA LYS A 43 11.32 14.42 -19.45
C LYS A 43 10.55 15.45 -18.61
N ARG A 44 9.25 15.21 -18.38
CA ARG A 44 8.42 16.11 -17.58
C ARG A 44 8.67 15.84 -16.10
N PRO A 45 8.97 16.85 -15.27
CA PRO A 45 9.11 16.64 -13.84
C PRO A 45 7.79 16.19 -13.22
N ILE A 46 7.87 15.26 -12.26
CA ILE A 46 6.73 14.88 -11.42
C ILE A 46 6.56 16.00 -10.39
N PRO A 47 5.34 16.52 -10.16
CA PRO A 47 5.11 17.51 -9.11
C PRO A 47 5.53 16.99 -7.74
N ASP A 48 6.18 17.84 -6.92
CA ASP A 48 6.73 17.44 -5.62
C ASP A 48 5.68 16.83 -4.68
N GLU A 49 4.46 17.38 -4.69
CA GLU A 49 3.34 16.85 -3.91
C GLU A 49 2.98 15.41 -4.33
N VAL A 50 2.98 15.13 -5.63
CA VAL A 50 2.72 13.78 -6.17
C VAL A 50 3.86 12.84 -5.81
N GLN A 51 5.11 13.31 -5.86
CA GLN A 51 6.27 12.51 -5.48
C GLN A 51 6.22 12.13 -3.99
N ALA A 52 5.89 13.08 -3.10
CA ALA A 52 5.76 12.84 -1.68
C ALA A 52 4.62 11.85 -1.35
N LYS A 53 3.43 12.04 -1.93
CA LYS A 53 2.29 11.13 -1.73
C LYS A 53 2.56 9.73 -2.28
N ARG A 54 3.22 9.62 -3.44
CA ARG A 54 3.61 8.31 -4.00
C ARG A 54 4.62 7.61 -3.11
N LYS A 55 5.57 8.33 -2.51
CA LYS A 55 6.50 7.75 -1.53
C LYS A 55 5.75 7.19 -0.32
N ALA A 56 4.86 7.99 0.28
CA ALA A 56 4.07 7.53 1.42
C ALA A 56 3.20 6.30 1.08
N ALA A 57 2.57 6.29 -0.09
CA ALA A 57 1.80 5.14 -0.55
C ALA A 57 2.67 3.90 -0.78
N LEU A 58 3.89 4.07 -1.33
CA LEU A 58 4.86 2.99 -1.46
C LEU A 58 5.26 2.43 -0.10
N ASP A 59 5.58 3.29 0.86
CA ASP A 59 5.97 2.88 2.21
C ASP A 59 4.88 1.99 2.86
N VAL A 60 3.60 2.29 2.64
CA VAL A 60 2.47 1.46 3.11
C VAL A 60 2.40 0.11 2.39
N VAL A 61 2.51 0.08 1.07
CA VAL A 61 2.31 -1.18 0.30
C VAL A 61 3.52 -2.10 0.31
N THR A 62 4.70 -1.57 0.63
CA THR A 62 5.94 -2.35 0.78
C THR A 62 6.28 -2.64 2.23
N ALA A 63 5.54 -2.10 3.21
CA ALA A 63 5.71 -2.47 4.59
C ALA A 63 5.44 -3.96 4.74
N GLU A 64 6.40 -4.71 5.28
CA GLU A 64 6.17 -6.10 5.64
C GLU A 64 5.05 -6.14 6.69
N PRO A 65 4.00 -6.95 6.50
CA PRO A 65 2.97 -7.10 7.52
C PRO A 65 3.65 -7.62 8.78
N VAL A 66 3.53 -6.86 9.87
CA VAL A 66 4.06 -7.28 11.18
C VAL A 66 3.29 -8.53 11.59
N THR A 67 3.88 -9.69 11.32
CA THR A 67 3.41 -10.96 11.83
C THR A 67 3.81 -10.97 13.30
N GLU A 68 2.86 -10.63 14.18
CA GLU A 68 3.01 -10.86 15.62
C GLU A 68 3.24 -12.36 15.84
N THR A 69 4.50 -12.76 16.05
CA THR A 69 4.90 -14.09 16.54
C THR A 69 4.56 -14.27 18.01
#